data_AF-A0A2I1GNR1-F1
#
_entry.id   AF-A0A2I1GNR1-F1
#
_cell.length_a   1.000
_cell.length_b   1.000
_cell.length_c   1.000
_cell.angle_alpha   90.00
_cell.angle_beta   90.00
_cell.angle_gamma   90.00
#
_symmetry.space_group_name_H-M   'P 1'
#
loop_
_entity.id
_entity.type
_entity.pdbx_description
1 polymer ?
#
loop_
_entity_poly.entity_id
_entity_poly.type
_entity_poly.pdbx_seq_one_letter_code
_entity_poly.pdbx_strand_id
1 'polypeptide(L)'
;MPDGDPFFTVKEDIENNVATALTLFNSWNRIYNTVSSRNNEELKRTEEELRTTLQEIITDLDDVEETIKVVESNPDKFGLTKTEIESRREFVEQTRQRLQEIRLTLDDPPKRLNSTGNHQELIDGYKSTKVFEQVRSKSRYEEVIEMDNTRFIENEAQQQTILMREQDEQLESLYGTAKNIHEIATTVGTELEDQNMLLSEFGEQVDRAQGRLERAMKKVAYVIKQNEGKF
;
A
#
# COMPACT_ATOMS: atom_id res chain seq x y z
N MET A 1 -30.70 0.07 -14.72
CA MET A 1 -29.32 0.53 -14.92
C MET A 1 -29.29 1.27 -16.24
N PRO A 2 -28.73 2.49 -16.34
CA PRO A 2 -28.52 3.12 -17.63
C PRO A 2 -27.39 2.36 -18.31
N ASP A 3 -27.72 1.51 -19.29
CA ASP A 3 -26.73 0.84 -20.14
C ASP A 3 -25.84 1.90 -20.81
N GLY A 4 -24.57 1.99 -20.40
CA GLY A 4 -23.57 2.88 -21.01
C GLY A 4 -23.12 4.10 -20.19
N ASP A 5 -23.29 4.10 -18.86
CA ASP A 5 -22.67 5.13 -18.03
C ASP A 5 -21.14 4.92 -17.93
N PRO A 6 -20.31 5.84 -18.47
CA PRO A 6 -18.84 5.69 -18.47
C PRO A 6 -18.23 5.74 -17.07
N PHE A 7 -18.98 6.21 -16.06
CA PHE A 7 -18.51 6.26 -14.68
C PHE A 7 -18.04 4.89 -14.18
N PHE A 8 -18.74 3.80 -14.48
CA PHE A 8 -18.39 2.49 -13.94
C PHE A 8 -17.09 1.92 -14.53
N THR A 9 -16.81 2.21 -15.80
CA THR A 9 -15.54 1.82 -16.43
C THR A 9 -14.38 2.61 -15.80
N VAL A 10 -14.55 3.92 -15.65
CA VAL A 10 -13.52 4.76 -15.00
C VAL A 10 -13.34 4.38 -13.53
N LYS A 11 -14.42 4.02 -12.83
CA LYS A 11 -14.38 3.50 -11.47
C LYS A 11 -13.51 2.23 -11.38
N GLU A 12 -13.74 1.27 -12.27
CA GLU A 12 -12.95 0.03 -12.34
C GLU A 12 -11.48 0.31 -12.63
N ASP A 13 -11.17 1.21 -13.57
CA ASP A 13 -9.81 1.63 -13.89
C ASP A 13 -9.11 2.28 -12.68
N ILE A 14 -9.81 3.17 -11.97
CA ILE A 14 -9.33 3.78 -10.73
C ILE A 14 -9.06 2.70 -9.66
N GLU A 15 -9.96 1.75 -9.48
CA GLU A 15 -9.82 0.66 -8.50
C GLU A 15 -8.60 -0.22 -8.81
N ASN A 16 -8.35 -0.52 -10.09
CA ASN A 16 -7.18 -1.26 -10.55
C ASN A 16 -5.87 -0.48 -10.32
N ASN A 17 -5.87 0.82 -10.61
CA ASN A 17 -4.71 1.69 -10.35
C ASN A 17 -4.44 1.82 -8.85
N VAL A 18 -5.49 1.90 -8.01
CA VAL A 18 -5.36 1.88 -6.54
C VAL A 18 -4.75 0.56 -6.07
N ALA A 19 -5.19 -0.59 -6.59
CA ALA A 19 -4.59 -1.90 -6.27
C ALA A 19 -3.09 -1.96 -6.64
N THR A 20 -2.72 -1.36 -7.77
CA THR A 20 -1.33 -1.23 -8.21
C THR A 20 -0.51 -0.35 -7.25
N ALA A 21 -1.03 0.83 -6.90
CA ALA A 21 -0.41 1.75 -5.94
C ALA A 21 -0.18 1.08 -4.57
N LEU A 22 -1.13 0.25 -4.11
CA LEU A 22 -0.99 -0.50 -2.86
C LEU A 22 0.11 -1.56 -2.93
N THR A 23 0.23 -2.26 -4.06
CA THR A 23 1.32 -3.22 -4.29
C THR A 23 2.68 -2.54 -4.26
N LEU A 24 2.80 -1.38 -4.90
CA LEU A 24 4.01 -0.54 -4.88
C LEU A 24 4.30 -0.03 -3.46
N PHE A 25 3.30 0.41 -2.71
CA PHE A 25 3.44 0.85 -1.32
C PHE A 25 3.91 -0.28 -0.39
N ASN A 26 3.41 -1.50 -0.56
CA ASN A 26 3.88 -2.67 0.17
C ASN A 26 5.34 -3.01 -0.15
N SER A 27 5.72 -2.95 -1.42
CA SER A 27 7.11 -3.13 -1.84
C SER A 27 8.01 -2.07 -1.22
N TRP A 28 7.60 -0.80 -1.28
CA TRP A 28 8.30 0.33 -0.67
C TRP A 28 8.48 0.14 0.83
N ASN A 29 7.41 -0.19 1.57
CA ASN A 29 7.49 -0.46 3.01
C ASN A 29 8.43 -1.62 3.35
N ARG A 30 8.41 -2.69 2.55
CA ARG A 30 9.33 -3.84 2.73
C ARG A 30 10.78 -3.42 2.52
N ILE A 31 11.09 -2.69 1.44
CA ILE A 31 12.45 -2.22 1.15
C ILE A 31 12.90 -1.22 2.20
N TYR A 32 11.99 -0.33 2.61
CA TYR A 32 12.21 0.65 3.66
C TYR A 32 12.52 0.00 5.02
N ASN A 33 11.93 -1.15 5.34
CA ASN A 33 12.25 -1.85 6.60
C ASN A 33 13.48 -2.78 6.50
N THR A 34 13.82 -3.27 5.31
CA THR A 34 14.91 -4.26 5.14
C THR A 34 16.27 -3.67 4.79
N VAL A 35 16.33 -2.57 4.03
CA VAL A 35 17.61 -2.12 3.45
C VAL A 35 18.27 -1.03 4.27
N SER A 36 19.39 -1.32 4.95
CA SER A 36 20.08 -0.38 5.87
C SER A 36 20.47 0.98 5.28
N SER A 37 20.55 1.13 3.95
CA SER A 37 20.88 2.40 3.28
C SER A 37 19.63 3.09 2.73
N ARG A 38 19.40 4.34 3.16
CA ARG A 38 18.38 5.25 2.62
C ARG A 38 18.64 5.66 1.17
N ASN A 39 19.85 5.41 0.66
CA ASN A 39 20.24 5.67 -0.73
C ASN A 39 20.05 4.45 -1.64
N ASN A 40 19.23 3.47 -1.26
CA ASN A 40 18.91 2.38 -2.18
C ASN A 40 18.16 2.92 -3.41
N GLU A 41 18.73 2.73 -4.59
CA GLU A 41 18.13 3.08 -5.88
C GLU A 41 16.78 2.38 -6.09
N GLU A 42 16.61 1.17 -5.57
CA GLU A 42 15.34 0.44 -5.62
C GLU A 42 14.25 1.14 -4.79
N LEU A 43 14.60 1.65 -3.61
CA LEU A 43 13.65 2.38 -2.75
C LEU A 43 13.19 3.67 -3.42
N LYS A 44 14.13 4.44 -3.99
CA LYS A 44 13.83 5.68 -4.72
C LYS A 44 12.97 5.41 -5.95
N ARG A 45 13.30 4.37 -6.71
CA ARG A 45 12.54 3.97 -7.89
C ARG A 45 11.11 3.58 -7.53
N THR A 46 10.92 2.72 -6.52
CA THR A 46 9.58 2.32 -6.08
C THR A 46 8.80 3.51 -5.51
N GLU A 47 9.46 4.44 -4.82
CA GLU A 47 8.84 5.68 -4.36
C GLU A 47 8.37 6.57 -5.52
N GLU A 48 9.21 6.77 -6.54
CA GLU A 48 8.88 7.59 -7.72
C GLU A 48 7.74 6.98 -8.54
N GLU A 49 7.79 5.66 -8.75
CA GLU A 49 6.73 4.91 -9.44
C GLU A 49 5.40 5.03 -8.68
N LEU A 50 5.43 4.83 -7.35
CA LEU A 50 4.25 5.02 -6.50
C LEU A 50 3.71 6.45 -6.56
N ARG A 51 4.57 7.48 -6.44
CA ARG A 51 4.14 8.88 -6.53
C ARG A 51 3.51 9.20 -7.88
N THR A 52 4.03 8.63 -8.96
CA THR A 52 3.47 8.79 -10.31
C THR A 52 2.08 8.17 -10.39
N THR A 53 1.92 6.91 -9.97
CA THR A 53 0.61 6.23 -9.98
C THR A 53 -0.41 6.94 -9.07
N LEU A 54 -0.01 7.42 -7.89
CA LEU A 54 -0.89 8.21 -7.02
C LEU A 54 -1.38 9.50 -7.71
N GLN A 55 -0.50 10.17 -8.46
CA GLN A 55 -0.86 11.39 -9.18
C GLN A 55 -1.80 11.13 -10.37
N GLU A 56 -1.63 10.02 -11.08
CA GLU A 56 -2.54 9.57 -12.14
C GLU A 56 -3.94 9.34 -11.57
N ILE A 57 -4.05 8.57 -10.47
CA ILE A 57 -5.34 8.32 -9.81
C ILE A 57 -6.01 9.61 -9.34
N ILE A 58 -5.24 10.56 -8.76
CA ILE A 58 -5.80 11.86 -8.34
C ILE A 58 -6.38 12.62 -9.53
N THR A 59 -5.71 12.58 -10.67
CA THR A 59 -6.18 13.24 -11.90
C THR A 59 -7.49 12.60 -12.39
N ASP A 60 -7.57 11.27 -12.42
CA ASP A 60 -8.79 10.56 -12.79
C ASP A 60 -9.95 10.87 -11.83
N LEU A 61 -9.67 11.00 -10.52
CA LEU A 61 -10.66 11.38 -9.51
C LEU A 61 -11.15 12.83 -9.68
N ASP A 62 -10.27 13.76 -10.08
CA ASP A 62 -10.63 15.14 -10.38
C ASP A 62 -11.62 15.20 -11.56
N ASP A 63 -11.34 14.43 -12.62
CA ASP A 63 -12.22 14.32 -13.80
C ASP A 63 -13.58 13.72 -13.41
N VAL A 64 -13.59 12.64 -12.62
CA VAL A 64 -14.83 12.04 -12.11
C VAL A 64 -15.61 13.04 -11.26
N GLU A 65 -14.97 13.81 -10.39
CA GLU A 65 -15.63 14.84 -9.58
C GLU A 65 -16.28 15.92 -10.46
N GLU A 66 -15.63 16.34 -11.54
CA GLU A 66 -16.21 17.26 -12.51
C GLU A 66 -17.45 16.65 -13.19
N THR A 67 -17.41 15.36 -13.56
CA THR A 67 -18.60 14.70 -14.13
C THR A 67 -19.77 14.66 -13.16
N ILE A 68 -19.51 14.43 -11.86
CA ILE A 68 -20.54 14.42 -10.80
C ILE A 68 -21.18 15.81 -10.69
N LYS A 69 -20.39 16.89 -10.69
CA LYS A 69 -20.90 18.27 -10.66
C LYS A 69 -21.80 18.60 -11.86
N VAL A 70 -21.45 18.11 -13.05
CA VAL A 70 -22.25 18.28 -14.26
C VAL A 70 -23.59 17.54 -14.15
N VAL A 71 -23.57 16.31 -13.63
CA VAL A 71 -24.77 15.50 -13.40
C VAL A 71 -25.69 16.16 -12.37
N GLU A 72 -25.13 16.65 -11.26
CA GLU A 72 -25.88 17.36 -10.21
C GLU A 72 -26.57 18.61 -10.72
N SER A 73 -25.93 19.31 -11.65
CA SER A 73 -26.47 20.53 -12.25
C SER A 73 -27.61 20.24 -13.23
N ASN A 74 -27.70 19.04 -13.81
CA ASN A 74 -28.75 18.66 -14.76
C ASN A 74 -29.30 17.22 -14.56
N PRO A 75 -29.93 16.89 -13.41
CA PRO A 75 -30.32 15.52 -13.09
C PRO A 75 -31.31 14.90 -14.08
N ASP A 76 -32.26 15.69 -14.59
CA ASP A 76 -33.31 15.25 -15.51
C ASP A 76 -32.75 14.74 -16.86
N LYS A 77 -31.57 15.22 -17.26
CA LYS A 77 -30.91 14.84 -18.52
C LYS A 77 -30.22 13.48 -18.42
N PHE A 78 -29.72 13.12 -17.24
CA PHE A 78 -28.91 11.94 -17.03
C PHE A 78 -29.67 10.79 -16.37
N GLY A 79 -30.86 11.05 -15.80
CA GLY A 79 -31.71 10.00 -15.24
C GLY A 79 -31.09 9.29 -14.01
N LEU A 80 -30.11 9.93 -13.36
CA LEU A 80 -29.43 9.42 -12.18
C LEU A 80 -30.20 9.80 -10.92
N THR A 81 -30.32 8.86 -9.97
CA THR A 81 -30.98 9.12 -8.70
C THR A 81 -30.06 9.91 -7.77
N LYS A 82 -30.63 10.64 -6.80
CA LYS A 82 -29.83 11.34 -5.78
C LYS A 82 -28.94 10.38 -5.00
N THR A 83 -29.43 9.18 -4.73
CA THR A 83 -28.67 8.12 -4.05
C THR A 83 -27.46 7.67 -4.88
N GLU A 84 -27.63 7.57 -6.20
CA GLU A 84 -26.55 7.20 -7.12
C GLU A 84 -25.45 8.27 -7.12
N ILE A 85 -25.85 9.55 -7.23
CA ILE A 85 -24.91 10.69 -7.19
C ILE A 85 -24.13 10.71 -5.87
N GLU A 86 -24.81 10.48 -4.74
CA GLU A 86 -24.17 10.44 -3.43
C GLU A 86 -23.17 9.27 -3.32
N SER A 87 -23.52 8.08 -3.84
CA SER A 87 -22.61 6.93 -3.90
C SER A 87 -21.34 7.23 -4.71
N ARG A 88 -21.46 7.94 -5.85
CA ARG A 88 -20.29 8.36 -6.64
C ARG A 88 -19.40 9.34 -5.88
N ARG A 89 -20.01 10.28 -5.16
CA ARG A 89 -19.29 11.25 -4.33
C ARG A 89 -18.55 10.56 -3.19
N GLU A 90 -19.21 9.63 -2.51
CA GLU A 90 -18.63 8.84 -1.43
C GLU A 90 -17.43 8.02 -1.93
N PHE A 91 -17.53 7.39 -3.10
CA PHE A 91 -16.41 6.69 -3.73
C PHE A 91 -15.19 7.60 -3.96
N VAL A 92 -15.39 8.79 -4.52
CA VAL A 92 -14.31 9.77 -4.77
C VAL A 92 -13.68 10.21 -3.46
N GLU A 93 -14.50 10.53 -2.45
CA GLU A 93 -14.02 10.98 -1.14
C GLU A 93 -13.21 9.90 -0.42
N GLN A 94 -13.73 8.68 -0.33
CA GLN A 94 -13.04 7.56 0.31
C GLN A 94 -11.72 7.23 -0.38
N THR A 95 -11.70 7.25 -1.72
CA THR A 95 -10.48 6.98 -2.49
C THR A 95 -9.44 8.08 -2.25
N ARG A 96 -9.84 9.36 -2.25
CA ARG A 96 -8.93 10.48 -1.93
C ARG A 96 -8.34 10.37 -0.53
N GLN A 97 -9.15 10.03 0.47
CA GLN A 97 -8.66 9.86 1.85
C GLN A 97 -7.57 8.78 1.91
N ARG A 98 -7.78 7.63 1.27
CA ARG A 98 -6.79 6.55 1.21
C ARG A 98 -5.49 6.99 0.52
N LEU A 99 -5.57 7.69 -0.61
CA LEU A 99 -4.38 8.20 -1.30
C LEU A 99 -3.63 9.22 -0.46
N GLN A 100 -4.34 10.05 0.31
CA GLN A 100 -3.75 11.02 1.22
C GLN A 100 -2.99 10.33 2.36
N GLU A 101 -3.52 9.26 2.95
CA GLU A 101 -2.83 8.46 3.97
C GLU A 101 -1.51 7.86 3.45
N ILE A 102 -1.55 7.28 2.25
CA ILE A 102 -0.35 6.72 1.60
C ILE A 102 0.68 7.84 1.37
N ARG A 103 0.24 8.99 0.84
CA ARG A 103 1.12 10.13 0.57
C ARG A 103 1.75 10.70 1.84
N LEU A 104 0.98 10.86 2.91
CA LEU A 104 1.50 11.31 4.20
C LEU A 104 2.57 10.36 4.74
N THR A 105 2.36 9.05 4.59
CA THR A 105 3.34 8.02 5.00
C THR A 105 4.62 8.06 4.15
N LEU A 106 4.53 8.43 2.87
CA LEU A 106 5.70 8.60 2.01
C LEU A 106 6.49 9.87 2.34
N ASP A 107 5.80 10.95 2.68
CA ASP A 107 6.42 12.24 3.00
C ASP A 107 7.06 12.23 4.41
N ASP A 108 6.44 11.53 5.37
CA ASP A 108 6.98 11.30 6.72
C ASP A 108 7.06 9.78 7.03
N PRO A 109 8.07 9.08 6.48
CA PRO A 109 8.20 7.65 6.69
C PRO A 109 8.54 7.35 8.16
N PRO A 110 7.90 6.34 8.79
CA PRO A 110 8.14 6.01 10.19
C PRO A 110 9.63 5.71 10.42
N LYS A 111 10.21 6.16 11.54
CA LYS A 111 11.62 5.89 11.85
C LYS A 111 11.88 4.38 11.87
N ARG A 112 12.95 3.94 11.21
CA ARG A 112 13.35 2.53 11.18
C ARG A 112 13.66 2.03 12.59
N LEU A 113 13.10 0.88 12.94
CA LEU A 113 13.53 0.09 14.10
C LEU A 113 14.96 -0.41 13.84
N ASN A 114 15.95 0.39 14.19
CA ASN A 114 17.34 -0.06 14.19
C ASN A 114 17.51 -1.05 15.35
N SER A 115 17.27 -2.34 15.09
CA SER A 115 17.61 -3.45 16.02
C SER A 115 19.12 -3.70 16.10
N THR A 116 19.95 -2.71 15.76
CA THR A 116 21.41 -2.85 15.67
C THR A 116 22.14 -1.60 16.17
N GLY A 117 21.62 -0.99 17.24
CA GLY A 117 22.37 -0.01 18.03
C GLY A 117 22.85 -0.65 19.33
N ASN A 118 24.17 -0.79 19.50
CA ASN A 118 24.87 -0.89 20.79
C ASN A 118 25.28 -2.27 21.34
N HIS A 119 25.45 -3.30 20.50
CA HIS A 119 26.23 -4.50 20.92
C HIS A 119 27.66 -4.57 20.34
N GLN A 120 28.08 -3.61 19.53
CA GLN A 120 29.44 -3.62 18.96
C GLN A 120 30.46 -2.83 19.80
N GLU A 121 30.03 -1.87 20.62
CA GLU A 121 30.93 -1.10 21.50
C GLU A 121 31.27 -1.81 22.82
N LEU A 122 30.57 -2.90 23.16
CA LEU A 122 30.79 -3.66 24.40
C LEU A 122 31.99 -4.63 24.33
N ILE A 123 32.63 -4.81 23.17
CA ILE A 123 33.72 -5.80 23.00
C ILE A 123 35.11 -5.15 22.99
N ASP A 124 35.24 -3.85 22.75
CA ASP A 124 36.56 -3.19 22.64
C ASP A 124 37.12 -2.61 23.95
N GLY A 125 36.33 -2.61 25.03
CA GLY A 125 36.76 -2.16 26.36
C GLY A 125 37.56 -3.19 27.20
N TYR A 126 37.64 -4.45 26.77
CA TYR A 126 38.20 -5.54 27.60
C TYR A 126 39.55 -6.10 27.12
N LYS A 127 40.39 -5.27 26.49
CA LYS A 127 41.79 -5.65 26.19
C LYS A 127 42.77 -4.86 27.06
N SER A 128 43.50 -5.63 27.87
CA SER A 128 44.57 -5.23 28.81
C SER A 128 44.04 -4.76 30.17
N THR A 129 44.23 -5.51 31.26
CA THR A 129 45.55 -5.77 31.84
C THR A 129 45.44 -6.85 32.93
N LYS A 130 46.27 -7.90 32.85
CA LYS A 130 46.55 -8.76 34.01
C LYS A 130 47.45 -8.00 34.99
N VAL A 131 46.97 -7.67 36.19
CA VAL A 131 47.84 -7.43 37.36
C VAL A 131 47.14 -7.89 38.65
N PHE A 132 47.72 -8.94 39.24
CA PHE A 132 47.83 -9.28 40.66
C PHE A 132 46.67 -9.02 41.65
N GLU A 133 46.15 -10.13 42.16
CA GLU A 133 45.36 -10.26 43.38
C GLU A 133 46.24 -10.02 44.63
N GLN A 134 46.03 -8.91 45.36
CA GLN A 134 46.37 -8.83 46.79
C GLN A 134 45.74 -7.59 47.51
N VAL A 135 44.75 -7.88 48.37
CA VAL A 135 44.52 -7.31 49.73
C VAL A 135 44.26 -5.78 49.91
N ARG A 136 42.98 -5.50 50.25
CA ARG A 136 42.45 -4.59 51.29
C ARG A 136 42.97 -3.14 51.39
N SER A 137 42.17 -2.21 50.88
CA SER A 137 41.53 -1.11 51.65
C SER A 137 40.73 -0.25 50.67
N LYS A 138 39.39 -0.19 50.80
CA LYS A 138 38.51 0.60 49.92
C LYS A 138 38.90 2.08 50.05
N SER A 139 39.70 2.55 49.10
CA SER A 139 40.23 3.91 49.11
C SER A 139 39.13 4.89 48.74
N ARG A 140 39.21 6.15 49.19
CA ARG A 140 38.27 7.23 48.79
C ARG A 140 38.13 7.37 47.27
N TYR A 141 39.14 6.93 46.51
CA TYR A 141 39.10 6.83 45.05
C TYR A 141 38.14 5.75 44.53
N GLU A 142 37.99 4.64 45.23
CA GLU A 142 37.14 3.51 44.85
C GLU A 142 35.65 3.82 45.08
N GLU A 143 35.35 4.63 46.10
CA GLU A 143 34.01 5.19 46.33
C GLU A 143 33.61 6.18 45.22
N VAL A 144 34.54 7.01 44.74
CA VAL A 144 34.30 7.93 43.61
C VAL A 144 34.06 7.16 42.30
N ILE A 145 34.80 6.07 42.06
CA ILE A 145 34.63 5.21 40.88
C ILE A 145 33.28 4.47 40.93
N GLU A 146 32.87 3.94 42.10
CA GLU A 146 31.56 3.32 42.26
C GLU A 146 30.42 4.33 42.03
N MET A 147 30.58 5.58 42.48
CA MET A 147 29.57 6.63 42.31
C MET A 147 29.44 7.05 40.83
N ASP A 148 30.54 7.17 40.11
CA ASP A 148 30.54 7.47 38.67
C ASP A 148 29.95 6.30 37.85
N ASN A 149 30.28 5.05 38.20
CA ASN A 149 29.68 3.87 37.59
C ASN A 149 28.16 3.82 37.83
N THR A 150 27.70 4.12 39.04
CA THR A 150 26.27 4.13 39.39
C THR A 150 25.53 5.20 38.58
N ARG A 151 26.11 6.40 38.48
CA ARG A 151 25.53 7.50 37.70
C ARG A 151 25.52 7.20 36.20
N PHE A 152 26.54 6.52 35.69
CA PHE A 152 26.60 6.07 34.30
C PHE A 152 25.49 5.03 34.01
N ILE A 153 25.36 4.01 34.86
CA ILE A 153 24.32 2.98 34.74
C ILE A 153 22.91 3.60 34.81
N GLU A 154 22.69 4.55 35.72
CA GLU A 154 21.39 5.21 35.87
C GLU A 154 21.04 6.07 34.64
N ASN A 155 22.01 6.79 34.09
CA ASN A 155 21.84 7.57 32.86
C ASN A 155 21.57 6.67 31.65
N GLU A 156 22.31 5.56 31.53
CA GLU A 156 22.11 4.58 30.45
C GLU A 156 20.74 3.88 30.56
N ALA A 157 20.30 3.52 31.77
CA ALA A 157 18.98 2.93 32.01
C ALA A 157 17.84 3.90 31.65
N GLN A 158 18.00 5.19 31.95
CA GLN A 158 17.05 6.22 31.52
C GLN A 158 17.01 6.37 30.00
N GLN A 159 18.17 6.37 29.34
CA GLN A 159 18.24 6.40 27.88
C GLN A 159 17.58 5.17 27.24
N GLN A 160 17.80 3.97 27.77
CA GLN A 160 17.12 2.76 27.30
C GLN A 160 15.60 2.84 27.48
N THR A 161 15.12 3.40 28.59
CA THR A 161 13.67 3.56 28.84
C THR A 161 13.02 4.51 27.84
N ILE A 162 13.69 5.62 27.51
CA ILE A 162 13.23 6.56 26.49
C ILE A 162 13.22 5.88 25.11
N LEU A 163 14.27 5.12 24.79
CA LEU A 163 14.36 4.39 23.53
C LEU A 163 13.26 3.32 23.39
N MET A 164 12.98 2.53 24.44
CA MET A 164 11.90 1.54 24.40
C MET A 164 10.53 2.20 24.20
N ARG A 165 10.29 3.34 24.86
CA ARG A 165 9.04 4.07 24.68
C ARG A 165 8.88 4.64 23.27
N GLU A 166 9.96 5.17 22.67
CA GLU A 166 9.93 5.59 21.26
C GLU A 166 9.67 4.41 20.31
N GLN A 167 10.16 3.21 20.63
CA GLN A 167 9.90 1.99 19.86
C GLN A 167 8.44 1.53 19.99
N ASP A 168 7.84 1.62 21.19
CA ASP A 168 6.42 1.26 21.39
C ASP A 168 5.48 2.21 20.63
N GLU A 169 5.72 3.52 20.67
CA GLU A 169 4.96 4.51 19.88
C GLU A 169 5.10 4.22 18.36
N GLN A 170 6.24 3.70 17.91
CA GLN A 170 6.47 3.29 16.51
C GLN A 170 5.73 2.00 16.14
N LEU A 171 5.71 1.00 17.03
CA LEU A 171 4.96 -0.23 16.80
C LEU A 171 3.46 0.03 16.71
N GLU A 172 2.94 1.00 17.46
CA GLU A 172 1.54 1.44 17.37
C GLU A 172 1.25 2.08 16.00
N SER A 173 2.15 2.93 15.49
CA SER A 173 2.03 3.50 14.13
C SER A 173 2.08 2.43 13.04
N LEU A 174 3.04 1.50 13.12
CA LEU A 174 3.14 0.36 12.18
C LEU A 174 1.92 -0.55 12.26
N TYR A 175 1.35 -0.74 13.45
CA TYR A 175 0.11 -1.48 13.63
C TYR A 175 -1.08 -0.76 12.99
N GLY A 176 -1.15 0.57 13.10
CA GLY A 176 -2.14 1.39 12.39
C GLY A 176 -2.03 1.23 10.88
N THR A 177 -0.83 1.35 10.32
CA THR A 177 -0.59 1.12 8.89
C THR A 177 -0.92 -0.31 8.47
N ALA A 178 -0.52 -1.32 9.25
CA ALA A 178 -0.83 -2.72 8.98
C ALA A 178 -2.33 -3.03 9.05
N LYS A 179 -3.05 -2.37 9.96
CA LYS A 179 -4.51 -2.46 10.07
C LYS A 179 -5.19 -1.84 8.85
N ASN A 180 -4.76 -0.65 8.43
CA ASN A 180 -5.27 -0.02 7.21
C ASN A 180 -4.99 -0.91 5.98
N ILE A 181 -3.78 -1.48 5.88
CA ILE A 181 -3.42 -2.45 4.83
C ILE A 181 -4.33 -3.69 4.90
N HIS A 182 -4.63 -4.22 6.09
CA HIS A 182 -5.49 -5.39 6.25
C HIS A 182 -6.93 -5.12 5.81
N GLU A 183 -7.51 -3.99 6.20
CA GLU A 183 -8.85 -3.58 5.78
C GLU A 183 -8.92 -3.38 4.25
N ILE A 184 -7.88 -2.77 3.67
CA ILE A 184 -7.76 -2.56 2.23
C ILE A 184 -7.53 -3.88 1.48
N ALA A 185 -6.66 -4.76 1.96
CA ALA A 185 -6.39 -6.07 1.36
C ALA A 185 -7.63 -6.96 1.38
N THR A 186 -8.44 -6.84 2.43
CA THR A 186 -9.75 -7.50 2.51
C THR A 186 -10.70 -6.94 1.44
N THR A 187 -10.75 -5.61 1.27
CA THR A 187 -11.57 -4.94 0.26
C THR A 187 -11.14 -5.29 -1.18
N VAL A 188 -9.83 -5.30 -1.45
CA VAL A 188 -9.27 -5.70 -2.76
C VAL A 188 -9.49 -7.20 -3.00
N GLY A 189 -9.39 -8.04 -1.96
CA GLY A 189 -9.68 -9.46 -2.07
C GLY A 189 -11.11 -9.73 -2.50
N THR A 190 -12.08 -9.02 -1.92
CA THR A 190 -13.49 -9.11 -2.32
C THR A 190 -13.72 -8.57 -3.73
N GLU A 191 -13.11 -7.44 -4.09
CA GLU A 191 -13.25 -6.86 -5.44
C GLU A 191 -12.63 -7.74 -6.53
N LEU A 192 -11.47 -8.34 -6.29
CA LEU A 192 -10.85 -9.30 -7.22
C LEU A 192 -11.70 -10.58 -7.36
N GLU A 193 -12.36 -11.01 -6.29
CA GLU A 193 -13.30 -12.14 -6.34
C GLU A 193 -14.54 -11.80 -7.18
N ASP A 194 -15.05 -10.57 -7.06
CA ASP A 194 -16.14 -10.04 -7.87
C ASP A 194 -15.73 -9.88 -9.35
N GLN A 195 -14.54 -9.34 -9.63
CA GLN A 195 -13.99 -9.25 -10.98
C GLN A 195 -13.75 -10.64 -11.60
N ASN A 196 -13.33 -11.64 -10.81
CA ASN A 196 -13.18 -13.01 -11.30
C ASN A 196 -14.53 -13.65 -11.67
N MET A 197 -15.60 -13.35 -10.92
CA MET A 197 -16.96 -13.73 -11.33
C MET A 197 -17.37 -13.05 -12.64
N LEU A 198 -17.09 -11.76 -12.80
CA LEU A 198 -17.40 -11.01 -14.02
C LEU A 198 -16.62 -11.54 -15.24
N LEU A 199 -15.35 -11.89 -15.06
CA LEU A 199 -14.53 -12.53 -16.11
C LEU A 199 -15.05 -13.92 -16.48
N SER A 200 -15.57 -14.69 -15.52
CA SER A 200 -16.23 -15.96 -15.79
C SER A 200 -17.51 -15.77 -16.61
N GLU A 201 -18.32 -14.76 -16.29
CA GLU A 201 -19.53 -14.43 -17.05
C GLU A 201 -19.20 -13.94 -18.48
N PHE A 202 -18.16 -13.11 -18.61
CA PHE A 202 -17.66 -12.68 -19.91
C PHE A 202 -17.15 -13.88 -20.73
N GLY A 203 -16.44 -14.82 -20.12
CA GLY A 203 -16.03 -16.07 -20.75
C GLY A 203 -17.22 -16.87 -21.30
N GLU A 204 -18.29 -17.01 -20.52
CA GLU A 204 -19.52 -17.65 -21.01
C GLU A 204 -20.16 -16.88 -22.17
N GLN A 205 -20.16 -15.54 -22.14
CA GLN A 205 -20.70 -14.73 -23.24
C GLN A 205 -19.87 -14.90 -24.52
N VAL A 206 -18.54 -14.97 -24.41
CA VAL A 206 -17.63 -15.25 -25.52
C VAL A 206 -17.87 -16.65 -26.08
N ASP A 207 -18.04 -17.67 -25.25
CA ASP A 207 -18.36 -19.03 -25.68
C ASP A 207 -19.70 -19.09 -26.43
N ARG A 208 -20.72 -18.39 -25.93
CA ARG A 208 -22.01 -18.24 -26.62
C ARG A 208 -21.85 -17.54 -27.96
N ALA A 209 -21.07 -16.46 -28.03
CA ALA A 209 -20.80 -15.73 -29.26
C ALA A 209 -20.04 -16.59 -30.28
N GLN A 210 -19.02 -17.34 -29.85
CA GLN A 210 -18.27 -18.29 -30.67
C GLN A 210 -19.20 -19.38 -31.22
N GLY A 211 -20.08 -19.96 -30.40
CA GLY A 211 -21.06 -20.95 -30.86
C GLY A 211 -22.10 -20.40 -31.84
N ARG A 212 -22.41 -19.10 -31.80
CA ARG A 212 -23.26 -18.44 -32.81
C ARG A 212 -22.49 -18.17 -34.10
N LEU A 213 -21.24 -17.73 -33.98
CA LEU A 213 -20.34 -17.49 -35.10
C LEU A 213 -20.04 -18.79 -35.86
N GLU A 214 -19.77 -19.90 -35.16
CA GLU A 214 -19.57 -21.21 -35.78
C GLU A 214 -20.81 -21.69 -36.54
N ARG A 215 -22.01 -21.46 -35.98
CA ARG A 215 -23.28 -21.74 -36.66
C ARG A 215 -23.49 -20.86 -37.89
N ALA A 216 -23.13 -19.59 -37.81
CA ALA A 216 -23.17 -18.67 -38.93
C ALA A 216 -22.20 -19.11 -40.03
N MET A 217 -20.95 -19.45 -39.67
CA MET A 217 -19.96 -19.97 -40.61
C MET A 217 -20.40 -21.27 -41.28
N LYS A 218 -21.00 -22.21 -40.54
CA LYS A 218 -21.59 -23.44 -41.12
C LYS A 218 -22.70 -23.13 -42.12
N LYS A 219 -23.57 -22.15 -41.82
CA LYS A 219 -24.61 -21.70 -42.76
C LYS A 219 -24.01 -21.04 -44.00
N VAL A 220 -23.01 -20.19 -43.85
CA VAL A 220 -22.29 -19.56 -44.98
C VAL A 220 -21.65 -20.63 -45.86
N ALA A 221 -20.92 -21.59 -45.26
CA ALA A 221 -20.31 -22.70 -45.99
C ALA A 221 -21.36 -23.57 -46.70
N TYR A 222 -22.51 -23.83 -46.07
CA TYR A 222 -23.61 -24.56 -46.68
C TYR A 222 -24.20 -23.80 -47.89
N VAL A 223 -24.42 -22.49 -47.76
CA VAL A 223 -24.94 -21.65 -48.86
C VAL A 223 -23.96 -21.59 -50.02
N ILE A 224 -22.66 -21.43 -49.74
CA ILE A 224 -21.61 -21.46 -50.77
C ILE A 224 -21.66 -22.79 -51.53
N LYS A 225 -21.68 -23.92 -50.80
CA LYS A 225 -21.74 -25.26 -51.40
C LYS A 225 -23.02 -25.51 -52.21
N GLN A 226 -24.16 -24.98 -51.78
CA GLN A 226 -25.42 -25.06 -52.52
C GLN A 226 -25.42 -24.17 -53.78
N ASN A 227 -24.67 -23.07 -53.78
CA ASN A 227 -24.52 -22.21 -54.96
C ASN A 227 -23.53 -22.78 -55.98
N GLU A 228 -22.49 -23.49 -55.53
CA GLU A 228 -21.54 -24.19 -56.41
C GLU A 228 -22.16 -25.36 -57.19
N GLY A 229 -23.30 -25.90 -56.73
CA GLY A 229 -24.03 -26.98 -57.43
C GLY A 229 -25.09 -26.50 -58.43
N LYS A 230 -25.27 -25.18 -58.62
CA LYS A 230 -26.28 -24.58 -59.50
C LYS A 230 -25.71 -23.87 -60.74
N PHE A 231 -24.42 -24.06 -61.03
CA PHE A 231 -23.77 -23.66 -62.27
C PHE A 231 -23.20 -24.87 -63.01
#